data_AF-A0A0N4W377-F1
#
_entry.id   AF-A0A0N4W377-F1
#
_cell.length_a   1.000
_cell.length_b   1.000
_cell.length_c   1.000
_cell.angle_alpha   90.00
_cell.angle_beta   90.00
_cell.angle_gamma   90.00
#
_symmetry.space_group_name_H-M   'P 1'
#
loop_
_entity.id
_entity.type
_entity.pdbx_description
1 polymer ?
#
loop_
_entity_poly.entity_id
_entity_poly.type
_entity_poly.pdbx_seq_one_letter_code
_entity_poly.pdbx_strand_id
1 'polypeptide(L)'
;MENGSFIKINILIPPQKYIANSFVLLSYIIIQNHILEKLIQDLTYQIEDENRVSMAHLSEKDDEIRAVRAQCQAITVELEKLIVEKVNLDAEISKYRQLLEGEENRTHGRIISSASHSFEPTTQTNVHVRSSAMRRVTGTNRSDTQRSAQGNVSILEVASDGSFVTIENTSVSHDEVIGDWKLRSSGSGRDITFTFPKDFRLTPKSKVTVYARGRGIHAPPHSLVFEAEDAFATGGDVRTYLYNEENQV
;
A
#
# COMPACT_ATOMS: atom_id res chain seq x y z
N MET A 1 34.07 -92.94 -30.33
CA MET A 1 34.03 -91.57 -29.80
C MET A 1 32.66 -91.39 -29.18
N GLU A 2 32.62 -91.04 -27.90
CA GLU A 2 31.45 -91.11 -27.03
C GLU A 2 30.35 -90.11 -27.41
N ASN A 3 29.11 -90.59 -27.45
CA ASN A 3 27.92 -89.75 -27.54
C ASN A 3 27.60 -89.19 -26.15
N GLY A 4 28.05 -87.97 -25.88
CA GLY A 4 27.66 -87.21 -24.68
C GLY A 4 26.19 -86.80 -24.75
N SER A 5 25.32 -87.57 -24.07
CA SER A 5 23.91 -87.24 -23.92
C SER A 5 23.74 -86.15 -22.85
N PHE A 6 23.41 -84.92 -23.28
CA PHE A 6 23.07 -83.82 -22.38
C PHE A 6 21.67 -84.04 -21.79
N ILE A 7 21.61 -84.38 -20.51
CA ILE A 7 20.35 -84.44 -19.75
C ILE A 7 19.88 -83.01 -19.47
N LYS A 8 18.86 -82.55 -20.20
CA LYS A 8 18.11 -81.33 -19.85
C LYS A 8 17.28 -81.61 -18.59
N ILE A 9 17.77 -81.17 -17.44
CA ILE A 9 17.00 -81.18 -16.19
C ILE A 9 15.98 -80.04 -16.27
N ASN A 10 14.74 -80.38 -16.67
CA ASN A 10 13.63 -79.45 -16.66
C ASN A 10 13.10 -79.36 -15.23
N ILE A 11 13.55 -78.36 -14.46
CA ILE A 11 13.10 -78.13 -13.09
C ILE A 11 11.68 -77.55 -13.16
N LEU A 12 10.68 -78.42 -13.17
CA LEU A 12 9.27 -78.03 -13.09
C LEU A 12 9.01 -77.50 -11.68
N ILE A 13 8.81 -76.18 -11.58
CA ILE A 13 8.52 -75.52 -10.31
C ILE A 13 7.12 -75.99 -9.85
N PRO A 14 6.97 -76.50 -8.61
CA PRO A 14 5.71 -77.06 -8.15
C PRO A 14 4.62 -75.97 -8.05
N PRO A 15 3.37 -76.29 -8.41
CA PRO A 15 2.26 -75.33 -8.46
C PRO A 15 2.01 -74.60 -7.14
N GLN A 16 2.34 -75.21 -5.99
CA GLN A 16 2.24 -74.57 -4.67
C GLN A 16 3.11 -73.30 -4.53
N LYS A 17 4.27 -73.21 -5.22
CA LYS A 17 5.14 -72.03 -5.17
C LYS A 17 4.52 -70.82 -5.88
N TYR A 18 3.79 -71.03 -6.98
CA TYR A 18 3.10 -69.95 -7.69
C TYR A 18 1.97 -69.36 -6.86
N ILE A 19 1.22 -70.23 -6.17
CA ILE A 19 0.14 -69.83 -5.27
C ILE A 19 0.68 -69.02 -4.10
N ALA A 20 1.75 -69.49 -3.45
CA ALA A 20 2.39 -68.75 -2.35
C ALA A 20 2.91 -67.38 -2.78
N ASN A 21 3.56 -67.28 -3.94
CA ASN A 21 4.02 -66.00 -4.49
C ASN A 21 2.86 -65.05 -4.80
N SER A 22 1.74 -65.57 -5.33
CA SER A 22 0.53 -64.78 -5.59
C SER A 22 -0.07 -64.20 -4.31
N PHE A 23 -0.13 -64.99 -3.22
CA PHE A 23 -0.61 -64.51 -1.92
C PHE A 23 0.27 -63.42 -1.32
N VAL A 24 1.60 -63.55 -1.42
CA VAL A 24 2.55 -62.54 -0.93
C VAL A 24 2.39 -61.23 -1.70
N LEU A 25 2.28 -61.29 -3.03
CA LEU A 25 2.02 -60.11 -3.88
C LEU A 25 0.69 -59.44 -3.54
N LEU A 26 -0.37 -60.22 -3.37
CA LEU A 26 -1.69 -59.69 -3.02
C LEU A 26 -1.66 -59.01 -1.64
N SER A 27 -1.03 -59.65 -0.64
CA SER A 27 -0.87 -59.06 0.69
C SER A 27 -0.07 -57.77 0.65
N TYR A 28 1.01 -57.72 -0.14
CA TYR A 28 1.79 -56.50 -0.34
C TYR A 28 0.94 -55.38 -0.95
N ILE A 29 0.21 -55.66 -2.03
CA ILE A 29 -0.65 -54.66 -2.70
C ILE A 29 -1.74 -54.14 -1.75
N ILE A 30 -2.37 -55.01 -0.96
CA ILE A 30 -3.39 -54.60 0.02
C ILE A 30 -2.80 -53.65 1.06
N ILE A 31 -1.62 -53.98 1.60
CA ILE A 31 -0.94 -53.12 2.58
C ILE A 31 -0.57 -51.77 1.95
N GLN A 32 -0.02 -51.78 0.73
CA GLN A 32 0.33 -50.55 0.02
C GLN A 32 -0.90 -49.68 -0.26
N ASN A 33 -2.01 -50.27 -0.74
CA ASN A 33 -3.26 -49.55 -0.93
C ASN A 33 -3.78 -48.95 0.37
N HIS A 34 -3.73 -49.69 1.48
CA HIS A 34 -4.17 -49.18 2.77
C HIS A 34 -3.33 -47.98 3.25
N ILE A 35 -2.01 -48.01 3.03
CA ILE A 35 -1.11 -46.89 3.35
C ILE A 35 -1.43 -45.66 2.48
N LEU A 36 -1.65 -45.88 1.18
CA LEU A 36 -1.99 -44.80 0.24
C LEU A 36 -3.35 -44.18 0.57
N GLU A 37 -4.36 -45.00 0.88
CA GLU A 37 -5.68 -44.53 1.34
C GLU A 37 -5.56 -43.66 2.59
N LYS A 38 -4.77 -44.11 3.58
CA LYS A 38 -4.53 -43.33 4.79
C LYS A 38 -3.83 -41.99 4.47
N LEU A 39 -2.82 -41.99 3.61
CA LEU A 39 -2.13 -40.76 3.22
C LEU A 39 -3.07 -39.77 2.51
N ILE A 40 -3.93 -40.26 1.62
CA ILE A 40 -4.95 -39.44 0.95
C ILE A 40 -5.88 -38.82 2.00
N GLN A 41 -6.31 -39.61 2.99
CA GLN A 41 -7.21 -39.12 4.03
C GLN A 41 -6.54 -38.08 4.93
N ASP A 42 -5.30 -38.30 5.34
CA ASP A 42 -4.53 -37.35 6.15
C ASP A 42 -4.30 -36.02 5.39
N LEU A 43 -3.92 -36.10 4.10
CA LEU A 43 -3.76 -34.91 3.24
C LEU A 43 -5.08 -34.17 3.03
N THR A 44 -6.19 -34.89 2.85
CA THR A 44 -7.52 -34.28 2.69
C THR A 44 -7.92 -33.52 3.96
N TYR A 45 -7.66 -34.11 5.13
CA TYR A 45 -7.92 -33.44 6.42
C TYR A 45 -7.07 -32.18 6.59
N GLN A 46 -5.79 -32.25 6.21
CA GLN A 46 -4.90 -31.10 6.28
C GLN A 46 -5.38 -29.94 5.39
N ILE A 47 -5.77 -30.23 4.15
CA ILE A 47 -6.30 -29.22 3.21
C ILE A 47 -7.58 -28.58 3.77
N GLU A 48 -8.49 -29.38 4.34
CA GLU A 48 -9.74 -28.89 4.92
C GLU A 48 -9.47 -27.98 6.12
N ASP A 49 -8.52 -28.35 7.00
CA ASP A 49 -8.16 -27.52 8.15
C ASP A 49 -7.47 -26.21 7.73
N GLU A 50 -6.54 -26.27 6.77
CA GLU A 50 -5.89 -25.09 6.20
C GLU A 50 -6.91 -24.14 5.54
N ASN A 51 -7.86 -24.69 4.77
CA ASN A 51 -8.95 -23.92 4.19
C ASN A 51 -9.81 -23.27 5.27
N ARG A 52 -10.17 -24.01 6.32
CA ARG A 52 -10.97 -23.49 7.45
C ARG A 52 -10.27 -22.34 8.15
N VAL A 53 -8.97 -22.46 8.41
CA VAL A 53 -8.15 -21.41 9.03
C VAL A 53 -8.03 -20.19 8.11
N SER A 54 -7.76 -20.41 6.82
CA SER A 54 -7.67 -19.35 5.82
C SER A 54 -8.99 -18.58 5.69
N MET A 55 -10.13 -19.27 5.64
CA MET A 55 -11.46 -18.66 5.61
C MET A 55 -11.74 -17.83 6.88
N ALA A 56 -11.34 -18.32 8.06
CA ALA A 56 -11.50 -17.57 9.30
C ALA A 56 -10.69 -16.27 9.29
N HIS A 57 -9.43 -16.33 8.86
CA HIS A 57 -8.58 -15.14 8.75
C HIS A 57 -9.09 -14.15 7.70
N LEU A 58 -9.59 -14.62 6.55
CA LEU A 58 -10.23 -13.75 5.55
C LEU A 58 -11.47 -13.05 6.12
N SER A 59 -12.31 -13.78 6.86
CA SER A 59 -13.49 -13.19 7.52
C SER A 59 -13.10 -12.10 8.52
N GLU A 60 -12.07 -12.34 9.34
CA GLU A 60 -11.58 -11.36 10.31
C GLU A 60 -11.08 -10.09 9.60
N LYS A 61 -10.35 -10.26 8.49
CA LYS A 61 -9.89 -9.12 7.68
C LYS A 61 -11.04 -8.36 7.00
N ASP A 62 -12.07 -9.05 6.52
CA ASP A 62 -13.26 -8.41 5.97
C ASP A 62 -14.01 -7.59 7.03
N ASP A 63 -14.04 -8.07 8.28
CA ASP A 63 -14.62 -7.35 9.41
C ASP A 63 -13.77 -6.12 9.79
N GLU A 64 -12.44 -6.23 9.84
CA GLU A 64 -11.53 -5.09 10.02
C GLU A 64 -11.73 -4.02 8.93
N ILE A 65 -11.78 -4.44 7.66
CA ILE A 65 -12.01 -3.54 6.52
C ILE A 65 -13.36 -2.83 6.66
N ARG A 66 -14.40 -3.56 7.06
CA ARG A 66 -15.73 -2.99 7.27
C ARG A 66 -15.73 -1.96 8.40
N ALA A 67 -15.06 -2.24 9.52
CA ALA A 67 -14.95 -1.34 10.65
C ALA A 67 -14.24 -0.03 10.27
N VAL A 68 -13.09 -0.12 9.58
CA VAL A 68 -12.34 1.06 9.14
C VAL A 68 -13.14 1.89 8.14
N ARG A 69 -13.81 1.25 7.18
CA ARG A 69 -14.69 1.96 6.23
C ARG A 69 -15.82 2.71 6.93
N ALA A 70 -16.44 2.09 7.94
CA ALA A 70 -17.48 2.75 8.73
C ALA A 70 -16.93 3.96 9.50
N GLN A 71 -15.74 3.86 10.09
CA GLN A 71 -15.09 4.98 10.76
C GLN A 71 -14.77 6.13 9.81
N CYS A 72 -14.23 5.85 8.62
CA CYS A 72 -13.97 6.87 7.61
C CYS A 72 -15.25 7.59 7.17
N GLN A 73 -16.35 6.86 7.00
CA GLN A 73 -17.65 7.43 6.67
C GLN A 73 -18.17 8.34 7.80
N ALA A 74 -18.06 7.91 9.05
CA ALA A 74 -18.46 8.71 10.21
C ALA A 74 -17.69 10.04 10.27
N ILE A 75 -16.36 9.99 10.12
CA ILE A 75 -15.51 11.19 10.10
C ILE A 75 -15.89 12.11 8.93
N THR A 76 -16.19 11.55 7.75
CA THR A 76 -16.59 12.34 6.58
C THR A 76 -17.88 13.11 6.85
N VAL A 77 -18.89 12.47 7.44
CA VAL A 77 -20.16 13.11 7.80
C VAL A 77 -19.96 14.19 8.86
N GLU A 78 -19.09 13.95 9.85
CA GLU A 78 -18.78 14.95 10.88
C GLU A 78 -18.06 16.18 10.29
N LEU A 79 -17.11 15.97 9.39
CA LEU A 79 -16.44 17.05 8.68
C LEU A 79 -17.41 17.86 7.82
N GLU A 80 -18.33 17.21 7.10
CA GLU A 80 -19.37 17.90 6.33
C GLU A 80 -20.26 18.77 7.23
N LYS A 81 -20.65 18.26 8.40
CA LYS A 81 -21.41 19.02 9.39
C LYS A 81 -20.64 20.26 9.86
N LEU A 82 -19.36 20.11 10.21
CA LEU A 82 -18.51 21.22 10.65
C LEU A 82 -18.32 22.26 9.55
N ILE A 83 -18.21 21.85 8.29
CA ILE A 83 -18.13 22.76 7.15
C ILE A 83 -19.40 23.62 7.04
N VAL A 84 -20.58 23.00 7.16
CA VAL A 84 -21.86 23.73 7.13
C VAL A 84 -21.93 24.74 8.29
N GLU A 85 -21.56 24.32 9.50
CA GLU A 85 -21.53 25.21 10.67
C GLU A 85 -20.57 26.38 10.47
N LYS A 86 -19.38 26.13 9.91
CA LYS A 86 -18.41 27.17 9.59
C LYS A 86 -18.97 28.19 8.60
N VAL A 87 -19.69 27.74 7.56
CA VAL A 87 -20.34 28.64 6.58
C VAL A 87 -21.41 29.50 7.26
N ASN A 88 -22.19 28.93 8.18
CA ASN A 88 -23.19 29.68 8.94
C ASN A 88 -22.54 30.76 9.81
N LEU A 89 -21.46 30.42 10.52
CA LEU A 89 -20.71 31.38 11.35
C LEU A 89 -20.08 32.49 10.51
N ASP A 90 -19.53 32.19 9.34
CA ASP A 90 -18.99 33.22 8.43
C ASP A 90 -20.07 34.20 7.97
N ALA A 91 -21.29 33.70 7.69
CA ALA A 91 -22.42 34.54 7.33
C ALA A 91 -22.86 35.42 8.50
N GLU A 92 -22.87 34.89 9.71
CA GLU A 92 -23.18 35.62 10.93
C GLU A 92 -22.15 36.71 11.22
N ILE A 93 -20.86 36.41 11.10
CA ILE A 93 -19.75 37.38 11.22
C ILE A 93 -19.91 38.48 10.17
N SER A 94 -20.27 38.13 8.93
CA SER A 94 -20.48 39.11 7.85
C SER A 94 -21.66 40.05 8.16
N LYS A 95 -22.74 39.51 8.72
CA LYS A 95 -23.89 40.31 9.19
C LYS A 95 -23.48 41.24 10.34
N TYR A 96 -22.70 40.75 11.30
CA TYR A 96 -22.20 41.58 12.40
C TYR A 96 -21.29 42.71 11.90
N ARG A 97 -20.39 42.44 10.93
CA ARG A 97 -19.57 43.47 10.30
C ARG A 97 -20.41 44.55 9.62
N GLN A 98 -21.43 44.15 8.85
CA GLN A 98 -22.32 45.09 8.16
C GLN A 98 -23.09 46.01 9.13
N LEU A 99 -23.56 45.48 10.26
CA LEU A 99 -24.24 46.28 11.29
C LEU A 99 -23.29 47.32 11.91
N LEU A 100 -22.04 46.95 12.14
CA LEU A 100 -21.01 47.84 12.69
C LEU A 100 -20.64 48.97 11.72
N GLU A 101 -20.46 48.65 10.44
CA GLU A 101 -20.24 49.64 9.37
C GLU A 101 -21.42 50.63 9.27
N GLY A 102 -22.65 50.15 9.48
CA GLY A 102 -23.86 50.98 9.51
C GLY A 102 -23.93 51.94 10.70
N GLU A 103 -23.43 51.55 11.87
CA GLU A 103 -23.31 52.45 13.03
C GLU A 103 -22.25 53.53 12.80
N GLU A 104 -21.05 53.15 12.33
CA GLU A 104 -19.94 54.09 12.11
C GLU A 104 -20.33 55.22 11.15
N ASN A 105 -21.06 54.89 10.07
CA ASN A 105 -21.56 55.86 9.09
C ASN A 105 -22.61 56.83 9.66
N ARG A 106 -23.43 56.39 10.63
CA ARG A 106 -24.41 57.26 11.32
C ARG A 106 -23.75 58.18 12.35
N THR A 107 -22.71 57.70 13.04
CA THR A 107 -21.91 58.52 13.95
C THR A 107 -21.03 59.54 13.23
N HIS A 108 -20.37 59.15 12.12
CA HIS A 108 -19.58 60.09 11.31
C HIS A 108 -20.45 61.12 10.60
N GLY A 109 -21.63 60.74 10.09
CA GLY A 109 -22.58 61.68 9.49
C GLY A 109 -23.13 62.72 10.47
N ARG A 110 -23.14 62.43 11.78
CA ARG A 110 -23.58 63.38 12.81
C ARG A 110 -22.47 64.33 13.26
N ILE A 111 -21.20 63.94 13.16
CA ILE A 111 -20.06 64.77 13.57
C ILE A 111 -19.68 65.81 12.49
N ILE A 112 -19.97 65.55 11.20
CA ILE A 112 -19.61 66.46 10.10
C ILE A 112 -20.51 67.72 10.03
N SER A 113 -21.62 67.80 10.77
CA SER A 113 -22.47 69.02 10.79
C SER A 113 -22.02 70.12 11.76
N SER A 114 -20.88 69.99 12.45
CA SER A 114 -20.37 71.06 13.32
C SER A 114 -18.84 71.09 13.41
N ALA A 115 -18.16 71.60 12.39
CA ALA A 115 -16.92 72.37 12.53
C ALA A 115 -16.43 72.85 11.16
N SER A 116 -16.53 74.15 10.95
CA SER A 116 -15.74 74.92 9.98
C SER A 116 -14.24 74.87 10.33
N HIS A 117 -13.41 75.15 9.31
CA HIS A 117 -12.00 75.60 9.33
C HIS A 117 -10.91 74.62 8.85
N SER A 118 -10.65 74.69 7.54
CA SER A 118 -9.38 75.10 6.88
C SER A 118 -8.03 74.42 7.19
N PHE A 119 -7.29 74.19 6.09
CA PHE A 119 -5.83 74.06 5.87
C PHE A 119 -5.23 72.66 5.61
N GLU A 120 -4.68 72.55 4.39
CA GLU A 120 -3.77 71.56 3.76
C GLU A 120 -2.35 71.53 4.40
N PRO A 121 -1.34 70.77 3.91
CA PRO A 121 -1.30 69.59 3.01
C PRO A 121 -0.26 68.51 3.44
N THR A 122 -0.47 67.19 3.30
CA THR A 122 0.69 66.26 3.14
C THR A 122 0.37 64.85 2.64
N THR A 123 1.21 64.41 1.69
CA THR A 123 1.60 63.01 1.36
C THR A 123 0.52 62.05 0.88
N GLN A 124 0.40 61.96 -0.45
CA GLN A 124 -0.14 60.80 -1.15
C GLN A 124 0.77 59.59 -0.96
N THR A 125 0.44 58.71 -0.03
CA THR A 125 0.87 57.30 -0.06
C THR A 125 -0.31 56.46 -0.49
N ASN A 126 -0.46 56.28 -1.79
CA ASN A 126 -1.37 55.29 -2.38
C ASN A 126 -0.87 53.88 -2.03
N VAL A 127 -1.26 53.38 -0.85
CA VAL A 127 -1.20 51.95 -0.54
C VAL A 127 -2.51 51.35 -1.05
N HIS A 128 -2.50 50.97 -2.33
CA HIS A 128 -3.53 50.12 -2.92
C HIS A 128 -3.40 48.75 -2.22
N VAL A 129 -4.14 48.55 -1.12
CA VAL A 129 -4.28 47.24 -0.49
C VAL A 129 -4.98 46.37 -1.51
N ARG A 130 -4.16 45.50 -2.12
CA ARG A 130 -4.55 44.46 -3.06
C ARG A 130 -5.76 43.74 -2.48
N SER A 131 -6.88 43.80 -3.19
CA SER A 131 -7.98 42.87 -3.03
C SER A 131 -7.44 41.46 -3.27
N SER A 132 -6.97 40.82 -2.20
CA SER A 132 -6.60 39.41 -2.20
C SER A 132 -7.89 38.64 -2.45
N ALA A 133 -8.03 38.16 -3.68
CA ALA A 133 -9.00 37.17 -4.05
C ALA A 133 -9.00 36.06 -3.00
N MET A 134 -10.10 35.91 -2.28
CA MET A 134 -10.33 34.73 -1.44
C MET A 134 -10.56 33.57 -2.40
N ARG A 135 -9.44 32.97 -2.84
CA ARG A 135 -9.39 31.71 -3.55
C ARG A 135 -10.17 30.72 -2.69
N ARG A 136 -11.33 30.28 -3.20
CA ARG A 136 -12.08 29.15 -2.69
C ARG A 136 -11.09 28.01 -2.48
N VAL A 137 -10.76 27.68 -1.24
CA VAL A 137 -10.08 26.43 -0.90
C VAL A 137 -11.18 25.36 -0.88
N THR A 138 -11.70 25.06 -2.07
CA THR A 138 -12.26 23.74 -2.38
C THR A 138 -11.07 22.89 -2.78
N GLY A 139 -10.25 22.57 -1.80
CA GLY A 139 -9.09 21.69 -1.94
C GLY A 139 -9.42 20.32 -1.40
N THR A 140 -10.38 19.61 -2.01
CA THR A 140 -10.20 18.17 -2.11
C THR A 140 -9.02 17.98 -3.05
N ASN A 141 -7.80 18.02 -2.50
CA ASN A 141 -6.61 17.49 -3.16
C ASN A 141 -6.83 15.97 -3.26
N ARG A 142 -7.74 15.56 -4.15
CA ARG A 142 -7.73 14.22 -4.70
C ARG A 142 -6.46 14.17 -5.52
N SER A 143 -5.37 13.74 -4.88
CA SER A 143 -4.19 13.27 -5.58
C SER A 143 -4.65 12.06 -6.38
N ASP A 144 -4.98 12.27 -7.66
CA ASP A 144 -5.24 11.19 -8.61
C ASP A 144 -3.96 10.35 -8.74
N THR A 145 -3.86 9.37 -7.84
CA THR A 145 -2.68 8.51 -7.73
C THR A 145 -2.86 7.39 -8.73
N GLN A 146 -2.33 7.56 -9.93
CA GLN A 146 -2.29 6.50 -10.93
C GLN A 146 -1.17 5.51 -10.57
N ARG A 147 -1.51 4.23 -10.52
CA ARG A 147 -0.59 3.14 -10.16
C ARG A 147 -0.65 2.07 -11.23
N SER A 148 0.52 1.60 -11.62
CA SER A 148 0.71 0.46 -12.53
C SER A 148 1.90 -0.35 -12.04
N ALA A 149 1.82 -1.67 -12.16
CA ALA A 149 2.92 -2.56 -11.85
C ALA A 149 2.99 -3.65 -12.91
N GLN A 150 4.20 -4.02 -13.29
CA GLN A 150 4.46 -5.15 -14.17
C GLN A 150 5.20 -6.22 -13.35
N GLY A 151 4.48 -7.31 -13.01
CA GLY A 151 5.02 -8.40 -12.21
C GLY A 151 4.58 -8.36 -10.74
N ASN A 152 5.37 -9.02 -9.89
CA ASN A 152 4.99 -9.33 -8.51
C ASN A 152 5.41 -8.27 -7.49
N VAL A 153 6.05 -7.17 -7.90
CA VAL A 153 6.48 -6.10 -7.00
C VAL A 153 5.76 -4.81 -7.39
N SER A 154 5.18 -4.12 -6.41
CA SER A 154 4.43 -2.89 -6.66
C SER A 154 4.71 -1.81 -5.62
N ILE A 155 4.55 -0.54 -6.01
CA ILE A 155 4.63 0.59 -5.09
C ILE A 155 3.31 0.69 -4.33
N LEU A 156 3.36 0.41 -3.03
CA LEU A 156 2.22 0.41 -2.13
C LEU A 156 1.93 1.80 -1.57
N GLU A 157 2.94 2.61 -1.32
CA GLU A 157 2.72 3.95 -0.74
C GLU A 157 3.86 4.90 -1.08
N VAL A 158 3.52 6.17 -1.30
CA VAL A 158 4.48 7.27 -1.45
C VAL A 158 3.99 8.37 -0.51
N ALA A 159 4.80 8.72 0.49
CA ALA A 159 4.45 9.76 1.44
C ALA A 159 4.46 11.14 0.74
N SER A 160 3.41 11.94 0.92
CA SER A 160 3.27 13.24 0.26
C SER A 160 4.30 14.28 0.74
N ASP A 161 4.84 14.10 1.93
CA ASP A 161 5.94 14.90 2.49
C ASP A 161 7.33 14.38 2.10
N GLY A 162 7.40 13.32 1.28
CA GLY A 162 8.65 12.71 0.83
C GLY A 162 9.39 11.93 1.92
N SER A 163 8.76 11.65 3.06
CA SER A 163 9.41 10.96 4.18
C SER A 163 9.77 9.50 3.87
N PHE A 164 8.94 8.80 3.09
CA PHE A 164 9.16 7.40 2.73
C PHE A 164 8.44 6.98 1.44
N VAL A 165 8.86 5.81 0.95
CA VAL A 165 8.16 5.04 -0.09
C VAL A 165 8.10 3.58 0.36
N THR A 166 6.94 2.96 0.24
CA THR A 166 6.71 1.54 0.58
C THR A 166 6.46 0.74 -0.69
N ILE A 167 7.16 -0.38 -0.83
CA ILE A 167 6.95 -1.36 -1.89
C ILE A 167 6.58 -2.72 -1.28
N GLU A 168 5.79 -3.48 -2.04
CA GLU A 168 5.23 -4.76 -1.62
C GLU A 168 5.49 -5.83 -2.69
N ASN A 169 5.83 -7.04 -2.24
CA ASN A 169 5.72 -8.24 -3.05
C ASN A 169 4.28 -8.75 -2.98
N THR A 170 3.56 -8.65 -4.09
CA THR A 170 2.16 -9.05 -4.24
C THR A 170 1.99 -10.54 -4.50
N SER A 171 3.08 -11.28 -4.77
CA SER A 171 3.06 -12.73 -4.89
C SER A 171 2.58 -13.39 -3.61
N VAL A 172 1.79 -14.46 -3.76
CA VAL A 172 1.30 -15.30 -2.66
C VAL A 172 2.27 -16.43 -2.29
N SER A 173 3.19 -16.78 -3.18
CA SER A 173 3.97 -18.03 -3.06
C SER A 173 5.44 -17.91 -3.47
N HIS A 174 5.86 -16.80 -4.06
CA HIS A 174 7.23 -16.62 -4.54
C HIS A 174 7.93 -15.46 -3.86
N ASP A 175 9.16 -15.70 -3.45
CA ASP A 175 10.11 -14.65 -3.08
C ASP A 175 10.49 -13.86 -4.34
N GLU A 176 10.60 -12.54 -4.19
CA GLU A 176 11.12 -11.64 -5.21
C GLU A 176 12.49 -11.14 -4.79
N VAL A 177 13.50 -11.35 -5.64
CA VAL A 177 14.84 -10.82 -5.46
C VAL A 177 14.87 -9.45 -6.13
N ILE A 178 14.98 -8.40 -5.33
CA ILE A 178 14.95 -7.01 -5.79
C ILE A 178 16.30 -6.31 -5.56
N GLY A 179 17.36 -7.08 -5.40
CA GLY A 179 18.71 -6.55 -5.29
C GLY A 179 19.09 -5.73 -6.52
N ASP A 180 19.82 -4.63 -6.31
CA ASP A 180 20.24 -3.70 -7.38
C ASP A 180 19.09 -3.02 -8.17
N TRP A 181 17.83 -3.32 -7.86
CA TRP A 181 16.68 -2.57 -8.38
C TRP A 181 16.76 -1.11 -7.94
N LYS A 182 16.16 -0.22 -8.72
CA LYS A 182 16.21 1.23 -8.49
C LYS A 182 14.83 1.79 -8.22
N LEU A 183 14.65 2.41 -7.07
CA LEU A 183 13.50 3.24 -6.76
C LEU A 183 13.80 4.69 -7.13
N ARG A 184 13.14 5.20 -8.15
CA ARG A 184 13.30 6.57 -8.64
C ARG A 184 12.10 7.43 -8.28
N SER A 185 12.34 8.57 -7.66
CA SER A 185 11.33 9.59 -7.33
C SER A 185 11.70 10.90 -8.00
N SER A 186 10.82 11.40 -8.87
CA SER A 186 11.06 12.61 -9.66
C SER A 186 9.91 13.60 -9.50
N GLY A 187 10.23 14.88 -9.34
CA GLY A 187 9.23 15.93 -9.13
C GLY A 187 9.87 17.26 -8.78
N SER A 188 9.25 18.36 -9.23
CA SER A 188 9.71 19.74 -8.95
C SER A 188 11.21 19.98 -9.22
N GLY A 189 11.74 19.37 -10.29
CA GLY A 189 13.15 19.49 -10.70
C GLY A 189 14.14 18.64 -9.91
N ARG A 190 13.67 17.83 -8.95
CA ARG A 190 14.48 16.81 -8.28
C ARG A 190 14.30 15.47 -8.97
N ASP A 191 15.39 14.71 -9.05
CA ASP A 191 15.41 13.34 -9.54
C ASP A 191 16.27 12.51 -8.60
N ILE A 192 15.62 11.64 -7.84
CA ILE A 192 16.18 10.96 -6.69
C ILE A 192 16.14 9.46 -6.98
N THR A 193 17.26 8.77 -6.86
CA THR A 193 17.33 7.33 -7.10
C THR A 193 17.95 6.62 -5.90
N PHE A 194 17.19 5.71 -5.30
CA PHE A 194 17.65 4.76 -4.31
C PHE A 194 17.90 3.39 -4.98
N THR A 195 18.98 2.71 -4.61
CA THR A 195 19.29 1.36 -5.11
C THR A 195 19.20 0.36 -3.96
N PHE A 196 18.44 -0.71 -4.17
CA PHE A 196 18.30 -1.77 -3.17
C PHE A 196 19.63 -2.50 -2.95
N PRO A 197 19.94 -2.91 -1.70
CA PRO A 197 21.12 -3.72 -1.43
C PRO A 197 21.15 -4.99 -2.30
N LYS A 198 22.33 -5.37 -2.78
CA LYS A 198 22.54 -6.42 -3.80
C LYS A 198 21.79 -7.74 -3.58
N ASP A 199 21.60 -8.18 -2.34
CA ASP A 199 20.95 -9.47 -2.03
C ASP A 199 19.57 -9.30 -1.39
N PHE A 200 18.95 -8.13 -1.55
CA PHE A 200 17.68 -7.81 -0.91
C PHE A 200 16.52 -8.63 -1.49
N ARG A 201 15.73 -9.23 -0.60
CA ARG A 201 14.66 -10.16 -0.95
C ARG A 201 13.38 -9.79 -0.22
N LEU A 202 12.27 -9.82 -0.97
CA LEU A 202 10.93 -9.73 -0.43
C LEU A 202 10.26 -11.10 -0.46
N THR A 203 9.93 -11.64 0.71
CA THR A 203 9.12 -12.86 0.84
C THR A 203 7.68 -12.61 0.38
N PRO A 204 6.84 -13.65 0.15
CA PRO A 204 5.48 -13.47 -0.34
C PRO A 204 4.67 -12.59 0.62
N LYS A 205 3.87 -11.67 0.06
CA LYS A 205 3.05 -10.70 0.80
C LYS A 205 3.80 -9.80 1.78
N SER A 206 5.13 -9.74 1.68
CA SER A 206 5.94 -8.85 2.51
C SER A 206 6.11 -7.48 1.86
N LYS A 207 6.48 -6.51 2.68
CA LYS A 207 6.76 -5.13 2.28
C LYS A 207 8.05 -4.64 2.88
N VAL A 208 8.69 -3.71 2.18
CA VAL A 208 9.80 -2.91 2.71
C VAL A 208 9.47 -1.42 2.55
N THR A 209 9.79 -0.64 3.58
CA THR A 209 9.69 0.81 3.54
C THR A 209 11.08 1.42 3.40
N VAL A 210 11.28 2.25 2.38
CA VAL A 210 12.50 3.04 2.23
C VAL A 210 12.23 4.44 2.77
N TYR A 211 12.85 4.77 3.89
CA TYR A 211 12.78 6.09 4.52
C TYR A 211 13.87 7.01 3.99
N ALA A 212 13.60 8.30 3.90
CA ALA A 212 14.64 9.29 3.73
C ALA A 212 15.45 9.46 5.04
N ARG A 213 16.63 10.06 4.96
CA ARG A 213 17.55 10.25 6.10
C ARG A 213 16.84 10.90 7.29
N GLY A 214 16.91 10.23 8.44
CA GLY A 214 16.32 10.71 9.69
C GLY A 214 14.79 10.65 9.77
N ARG A 215 14.11 10.02 8.79
CA ARG A 215 12.64 9.89 8.76
C ARG A 215 12.12 8.53 9.23
N GLY A 216 13.01 7.60 9.54
CA GLY A 216 12.66 6.27 10.03
C GLY A 216 13.86 5.52 10.59
N ILE A 217 13.66 4.24 10.90
CA ILE A 217 14.67 3.35 11.47
C ILE A 217 15.21 2.44 10.37
N HIS A 218 16.52 2.20 10.36
CA HIS A 218 17.13 1.20 9.49
C HIS A 218 17.02 -0.19 10.14
N ALA A 219 16.03 -0.99 9.74
CA ALA A 219 15.84 -2.36 10.22
C ALA A 219 15.48 -3.31 9.05
N PRO A 220 16.47 -3.76 8.26
CA PRO A 220 16.26 -4.73 7.18
C PRO A 220 15.73 -6.07 7.72
N PRO A 221 14.83 -6.76 7.00
CA PRO A 221 14.31 -6.40 5.67
C PRO A 221 13.08 -5.48 5.71
N HIS A 222 12.57 -5.12 6.89
CA HIS A 222 11.31 -4.38 7.01
C HIS A 222 11.44 -2.90 6.61
N SER A 223 12.60 -2.31 6.84
CA SER A 223 12.85 -0.90 6.57
C SER A 223 14.30 -0.63 6.18
N LEU A 224 14.48 0.28 5.24
CA LEU A 224 15.75 0.82 4.78
C LEU A 224 15.75 2.33 4.98
N VAL A 225 16.94 2.90 5.10
CA VAL A 225 17.12 4.36 5.19
C VAL A 225 18.04 4.77 4.04
N PHE A 226 17.59 5.74 3.26
CA PHE A 226 18.37 6.33 2.20
C PHE A 226 19.16 7.53 2.74
N GLU A 227 20.39 7.26 3.16
CA GLU A 227 21.23 8.25 3.85
C GLU A 227 21.65 9.45 2.99
N ALA A 228 21.57 9.34 1.66
CA ALA A 228 22.00 10.42 0.77
C ALA A 228 21.00 11.59 0.73
N GLU A 229 19.71 11.33 0.93
CA GLU A 229 18.63 12.32 0.77
C GLU A 229 17.78 12.41 2.03
N ASP A 230 17.37 13.63 2.40
CA ASP A 230 16.53 13.91 3.57
C ASP A 230 15.01 13.87 3.28
N ALA A 231 14.64 13.81 2.00
CA ALA A 231 13.30 13.57 1.49
C ALA A 231 13.34 13.05 0.04
N PHE A 232 12.36 12.24 -0.34
CA PHE A 232 12.02 11.95 -1.74
C PHE A 232 11.41 13.18 -2.44
N ALA A 233 11.12 13.10 -3.74
CA ALA A 233 10.56 14.24 -4.46
C ALA A 233 9.16 14.58 -3.92
N THR A 234 8.94 15.87 -3.67
CA THR A 234 7.69 16.43 -3.15
C THR A 234 7.18 17.50 -4.10
N GLY A 235 5.85 17.69 -4.19
CA GLY A 235 5.27 18.74 -5.03
C GLY A 235 3.94 18.31 -5.66
N GLY A 236 3.50 19.07 -6.68
CA GLY A 236 2.22 18.84 -7.36
C GLY A 236 2.23 17.73 -8.42
N ASP A 237 3.34 17.52 -9.12
CA ASP A 237 3.54 16.40 -10.06
C ASP A 237 4.78 15.62 -9.58
N VAL A 238 4.55 14.56 -8.80
CA VAL A 238 5.57 13.64 -8.33
C VAL A 238 5.32 12.29 -8.99
N ARG A 239 6.35 11.74 -9.62
CA ARG A 239 6.32 10.43 -10.24
C ARG A 239 7.35 9.54 -9.59
N THR A 240 6.90 8.37 -9.16
CA THR A 240 7.75 7.36 -8.53
C THR A 240 7.69 6.10 -9.36
N TYR A 241 8.86 5.58 -9.73
CA TYR A 241 9.03 4.39 -10.55
C TYR A 241 9.96 3.43 -9.85
N LEU A 242 9.70 2.14 -10.02
CA LEU A 242 10.59 1.07 -9.62
C LEU A 242 11.18 0.48 -10.90
N TYR A 243 12.50 0.29 -10.95
CA TYR A 243 13.18 -0.31 -12.08
C TYR A 243 13.88 -1.59 -11.65
N ASN A 244 13.73 -2.66 -12.41
CA ASN A 244 14.50 -3.88 -12.20
C ASN A 244 15.99 -3.73 -12.61
N GLU A 245 16.78 -4.78 -12.46
CA GLU A 245 18.20 -4.81 -12.83
C GLU A 245 18.44 -4.49 -14.33
N GLU A 246 17.47 -4.78 -15.19
CA GLU A 246 17.50 -4.50 -16.64
C GLU A 246 17.05 -3.06 -16.98
N ASN A 247 16.74 -2.23 -15.97
CA ASN A 247 16.14 -0.89 -16.09
C ASN A 247 14.75 -0.86 -16.74
N GLN A 248 13.96 -1.92 -16.58
CA GLN A 248 12.55 -1.96 -16.95
C GLN A 248 11.67 -1.51 -15.78
N VAL A 249 10.60 -0.76 -16.07
CA VAL A 249 9.62 -0.23 -15.10
C VAL A 249 8.60 -1.30 -14.70
#